data_AF-A0A2E5XIZ9-F1
#
_entry.id   AF-A0A2E5XIZ9-F1
#
_cell.length_a   1.000
_cell.length_b   1.000
_cell.length_c   1.000
_cell.angle_alpha   90.00
_cell.angle_beta   90.00
_cell.angle_gamma   90.00
#
_symmetry.space_group_name_H-M   'P 1'
#
loop_
_entity.id
_entity.type
_entity.pdbx_description
1 polymer ?
#
loop_
_entity_poly.entity_id
_entity_poly.type
_entity_poly.pdbx_seq_one_letter_code
_entity_poly.pdbx_strand_id
1 'polypeptide(L)'
;MAKKATKKATKKKTARRRASDVAAAKELAASAKKAIIQPDADGEIDDVEAVKKLHDARDAVVQELRKKIVGMDQVIDEVLIAIFSRGHGLLEGVPGLAKTLLVSSIAKTLSLTFKRIQFTPDLMPSDITGSELLQDDPETRERKFMFSKGPIFSNIVLADEINRTPPKTQAALLEAMQEKMVSAGGDDYDLEPPFFVLATQNPLEQEGTYALPEAQLDRFMFKINVSYPSEQEEIDIMRSVTGSGGGALSEVLGKEDILALQDLVTRVPVADHIFQYVAALVRATRPGEENAPGFIKDFVSWGCGPRACLNLITGAKARAILRGRFNASLEDVQALALPVLRHRMGLNFAAQSEGVDSDHVIGRLLEEIPSDKALYEKESTSA
;
A
#
# COMPACT_ATOMS: atom_id res chain seq x y z
N MET A 1 -45.14 1.66 23.86
CA MET A 1 -43.92 1.54 24.69
C MET A 1 -42.91 0.48 24.20
N ALA A 2 -43.32 -0.56 23.47
CA ALA A 2 -42.42 -1.62 22.98
C ALA A 2 -41.28 -1.18 22.03
N LYS A 3 -41.51 -0.26 21.09
CA LYS A 3 -40.48 0.25 20.14
C LYS A 3 -39.32 1.01 20.81
N LYS A 4 -39.54 1.58 22.01
CA LYS A 4 -38.52 2.32 22.77
C LYS A 4 -37.57 1.37 23.51
N ALA A 5 -38.07 0.20 23.93
CA ALA A 5 -37.29 -0.84 24.61
C ALA A 5 -36.34 -1.58 23.65
N THR A 6 -36.80 -1.90 22.44
CA THR A 6 -35.96 -2.55 21.41
C THR A 6 -34.82 -1.64 20.94
N LYS A 7 -35.07 -0.36 20.65
CA LYS A 7 -34.00 0.61 20.31
C LYS A 7 -32.97 0.78 21.43
N LYS A 8 -33.39 0.74 22.70
CA LYS A 8 -32.49 0.85 23.86
C LYS A 8 -31.63 -0.40 24.03
N ALA A 9 -32.17 -1.59 23.73
CA ALA A 9 -31.45 -2.85 23.76
C ALA A 9 -30.41 -2.97 22.62
N THR A 10 -30.73 -2.55 21.39
CA THR A 10 -29.76 -2.53 20.28
C THR A 10 -28.62 -1.55 20.57
N LYS A 11 -28.93 -0.33 21.04
CA LYS A 11 -27.91 0.68 21.39
C LYS A 11 -26.98 0.20 22.52
N LYS A 12 -27.51 -0.54 23.48
CA LYS A 12 -26.73 -1.13 24.59
C LYS A 12 -25.83 -2.27 24.12
N LYS A 13 -26.27 -3.07 23.13
CA LYS A 13 -25.44 -4.11 22.48
C LYS A 13 -24.31 -3.52 21.63
N THR A 14 -24.57 -2.51 20.80
CA THR A 14 -23.50 -1.83 20.03
C THR A 14 -22.52 -1.07 20.90
N ALA A 15 -22.98 -0.45 22.00
CA ALA A 15 -22.10 0.21 22.96
C ALA A 15 -21.21 -0.80 23.73
N ARG A 16 -21.75 -1.97 24.10
CA ARG A 16 -20.95 -3.04 24.73
C ARG A 16 -19.90 -3.63 23.79
N ARG A 17 -20.24 -3.79 22.50
CA ARG A 17 -19.29 -4.27 21.47
C ARG A 17 -18.17 -3.24 21.25
N ARG A 18 -18.51 -1.96 21.04
CA ARG A 18 -17.51 -0.90 20.97
C ARG A 18 -16.63 -0.79 22.22
N ALA A 19 -17.18 -1.04 23.42
CA ALA A 19 -16.40 -1.01 24.65
C ALA A 19 -15.47 -2.23 24.81
N SER A 20 -15.87 -3.42 24.34
CA SER A 20 -14.97 -4.58 24.28
C SER A 20 -13.87 -4.40 23.25
N ASP A 21 -14.19 -3.80 22.10
CA ASP A 21 -13.24 -3.55 21.01
C ASP A 21 -12.18 -2.50 21.43
N VAL A 22 -12.59 -1.48 22.19
CA VAL A 22 -11.68 -0.45 22.76
C VAL A 22 -10.81 -1.00 23.90
N ALA A 23 -11.30 -1.97 24.67
CA ALA A 23 -10.51 -2.64 25.71
C ALA A 23 -9.43 -3.54 25.09
N ALA A 24 -9.79 -4.33 24.07
CA ALA A 24 -8.85 -5.16 23.32
C ALA A 24 -7.77 -4.32 22.62
N ALA A 25 -8.13 -3.19 22.01
CA ALA A 25 -7.18 -2.26 21.39
C ALA A 25 -6.20 -1.67 22.43
N LYS A 26 -6.65 -1.37 23.65
CA LYS A 26 -5.78 -0.89 24.74
C LYS A 26 -4.84 -1.96 25.29
N GLU A 27 -5.27 -3.21 25.34
CA GLU A 27 -4.47 -4.34 25.80
C GLU A 27 -3.37 -4.69 24.77
N LEU A 28 -3.70 -4.62 23.47
CA LEU A 28 -2.74 -4.74 22.36
C LEU A 28 -1.73 -3.58 22.32
N ALA A 29 -2.17 -2.34 22.56
CA ALA A 29 -1.28 -1.17 22.64
C ALA A 29 -0.28 -1.27 23.82
N ALA A 30 -0.66 -1.93 24.93
CA ALA A 30 0.26 -2.23 26.02
C ALA A 30 1.26 -3.36 25.67
N SER A 31 0.91 -4.22 24.70
CA SER A 31 1.76 -5.27 24.17
C SER A 31 2.72 -4.80 23.08
N ALA A 32 2.57 -3.61 22.48
CA ALA A 32 3.42 -3.16 21.37
C ALA A 32 4.95 -3.11 21.67
N LYS A 33 5.36 -3.20 22.95
CA LYS A 33 6.77 -3.33 23.37
C LYS A 33 7.30 -4.77 23.42
N LYS A 34 6.46 -5.77 23.19
CA LYS A 34 6.81 -7.20 23.07
C LYS A 34 6.18 -7.73 21.79
N ALA A 35 6.96 -8.35 20.93
CA ALA A 35 6.46 -8.94 19.69
C ALA A 35 5.18 -9.75 19.99
N ILE A 36 4.10 -9.39 19.30
CA ILE A 36 2.75 -9.97 19.43
C ILE A 36 2.77 -11.42 18.91
N ILE A 37 3.64 -11.68 17.93
CA ILE A 37 3.95 -13.01 17.44
C ILE A 37 5.26 -13.46 18.10
N GLN A 38 5.18 -14.50 18.91
CA GLN A 38 6.35 -15.18 19.46
C GLN A 38 6.42 -16.57 18.85
N PRO A 39 7.59 -17.02 18.39
CA PRO A 39 7.76 -18.42 18.03
C PRO A 39 7.50 -19.29 19.26
N ASP A 40 6.94 -20.48 19.05
CA ASP A 40 6.80 -21.49 20.08
C ASP A 40 8.18 -22.02 20.54
N ALA A 41 8.16 -23.01 21.44
CA ALA A 41 9.38 -23.59 22.00
C ALA A 41 10.31 -24.23 20.95
N ASP A 42 9.78 -24.56 19.76
CA ASP A 42 10.49 -25.19 18.65
C ASP A 42 10.88 -24.18 17.54
N GLY A 43 10.48 -22.91 17.68
CA GLY A 43 10.76 -21.87 16.69
C GLY A 43 9.65 -21.69 15.65
N GLU A 44 8.55 -22.43 15.75
CA GLU A 44 7.43 -22.37 14.80
C GLU A 44 6.40 -21.31 15.22
N ILE A 45 5.85 -20.62 14.23
CA ILE A 45 4.77 -19.65 14.43
C ILE A 45 3.47 -20.39 14.13
N ASP A 46 2.56 -20.47 15.11
CA ASP A 46 1.19 -20.91 14.85
C ASP A 46 0.51 -19.89 13.93
N ASP A 47 0.43 -20.24 12.64
CA ASP A 47 -0.14 -19.42 11.61
C ASP A 47 -1.61 -19.05 11.90
N VAL A 48 -2.35 -19.92 12.58
CA VAL A 48 -3.76 -19.66 12.91
C VAL A 48 -3.88 -18.58 13.98
N GLU A 49 -3.05 -18.65 15.01
CA GLU A 49 -2.99 -17.61 16.04
C GLU A 49 -2.44 -16.30 15.48
N ALA A 50 -1.41 -16.38 14.62
CA ALA A 50 -0.79 -15.22 13.97
C ALA A 50 -1.78 -14.47 13.05
N VAL A 51 -2.62 -15.18 12.28
CA VAL A 51 -3.67 -14.56 11.44
C VAL A 51 -4.69 -13.81 12.31
N LYS A 52 -5.12 -14.40 13.43
CA LYS A 52 -6.06 -13.74 14.35
C LYS A 52 -5.45 -12.48 14.96
N LYS A 53 -4.21 -12.60 15.45
CA LYS A 53 -3.45 -11.46 15.98
C LYS A 53 -3.27 -10.37 14.93
N LEU A 54 -3.02 -10.72 13.66
CA LEU A 54 -2.91 -9.74 12.58
C LEU A 54 -4.23 -9.01 12.36
N HIS A 55 -5.34 -9.73 12.29
CA HIS A 55 -6.66 -9.14 12.10
C HIS A 55 -6.98 -8.14 13.23
N ASP A 56 -6.74 -8.54 14.48
CA ASP A 56 -6.98 -7.70 15.65
C ASP A 56 -6.05 -6.48 15.67
N ALA A 57 -4.78 -6.66 15.29
CA ALA A 57 -3.82 -5.57 15.14
C ALA A 57 -4.21 -4.60 14.03
N ARG A 58 -4.68 -5.10 12.87
CA ARG A 58 -5.21 -4.28 11.78
C ARG A 58 -6.38 -3.43 12.25
N ASP A 59 -7.33 -4.03 12.96
CA ASP A 59 -8.48 -3.30 13.49
C ASP A 59 -8.08 -2.26 14.53
N ALA A 60 -7.11 -2.57 15.39
CA ALA A 60 -6.53 -1.62 16.34
C ALA A 60 -5.82 -0.46 15.63
N VAL A 61 -5.00 -0.72 14.60
CA VAL A 61 -4.35 0.31 13.77
C VAL A 61 -5.41 1.20 13.12
N VAL A 62 -6.43 0.63 12.47
CA VAL A 62 -7.50 1.40 11.84
C VAL A 62 -8.26 2.26 12.87
N GLN A 63 -8.51 1.74 14.06
CA GLN A 63 -9.13 2.51 15.14
C GLN A 63 -8.26 3.68 15.62
N GLU A 64 -6.94 3.50 15.74
CA GLU A 64 -6.01 4.58 16.06
C GLU A 64 -5.99 5.64 14.95
N LEU A 65 -5.91 5.23 13.68
CA LEU A 65 -5.93 6.14 12.53
C LEU A 65 -7.20 6.99 12.48
N ARG A 66 -8.36 6.39 12.77
CA ARG A 66 -9.66 7.09 12.83
C ARG A 66 -9.77 8.19 13.88
N LYS A 67 -8.82 8.28 14.82
CA LYS A 67 -8.75 9.41 15.77
C LYS A 67 -8.30 10.71 15.11
N LYS A 68 -7.59 10.62 13.98
CA LYS A 68 -7.01 11.77 13.28
C LYS A 68 -7.41 11.86 11.81
N ILE A 69 -7.81 10.74 11.22
CA ILE A 69 -8.15 10.62 9.82
C ILE A 69 -9.64 10.35 9.73
N VAL A 70 -10.32 11.17 8.94
CA VAL A 70 -11.75 11.04 8.66
C VAL A 70 -11.88 10.54 7.22
N GLY A 71 -12.65 9.47 7.03
CA GLY A 71 -12.78 8.82 5.73
C GLY A 71 -11.53 8.04 5.33
N MET A 72 -11.34 7.87 4.01
CA MET A 72 -10.17 7.20 3.40
C MET A 72 -10.00 5.72 3.78
N ASP A 73 -11.07 5.02 4.19
CA ASP A 73 -10.99 3.62 4.61
C ASP A 73 -10.34 2.72 3.53
N GLN A 74 -10.68 2.92 2.25
CA GLN A 74 -10.08 2.16 1.15
C GLN A 74 -8.59 2.48 0.97
N VAL A 75 -8.21 3.76 1.04
CA VAL A 75 -6.80 4.19 0.92
C VAL A 75 -5.97 3.61 2.05
N ILE A 76 -6.49 3.62 3.28
CA ILE A 76 -5.84 3.00 4.45
C ILE A 76 -5.67 1.49 4.21
N ASP A 77 -6.72 0.80 3.75
CA ASP A 77 -6.69 -0.63 3.47
C ASP A 77 -5.61 -0.96 2.41
N GLU A 78 -5.57 -0.22 1.30
CA GLU A 78 -4.61 -0.40 0.21
C GLU A 78 -3.16 -0.10 0.65
N VAL A 79 -2.94 0.95 1.46
CA VAL A 79 -1.61 1.26 2.00
C VAL A 79 -1.12 0.18 2.97
N LEU A 80 -2.00 -0.30 3.88
CA LEU A 80 -1.65 -1.39 4.78
C LEU A 80 -1.33 -2.67 4.00
N ILE A 81 -2.16 -3.02 3.01
CA ILE A 81 -1.91 -4.18 2.13
C ILE A 81 -0.55 -4.04 1.44
N ALA A 82 -0.19 -2.85 0.92
CA ALA A 82 1.11 -2.63 0.30
C ALA A 82 2.27 -2.85 1.28
N ILE A 83 2.19 -2.31 2.51
CA ILE A 83 3.20 -2.47 3.55
C ILE A 83 3.39 -3.95 3.90
N PHE A 84 2.31 -4.69 4.17
CA PHE A 84 2.40 -6.12 4.53
C PHE A 84 2.74 -7.02 3.34
N SER A 85 2.59 -6.53 2.11
CA SER A 85 2.99 -7.23 0.88
C SER A 85 4.44 -6.95 0.46
N ARG A 86 5.20 -6.16 1.21
CA ARG A 86 6.54 -5.65 0.81
C ARG A 86 6.51 -4.88 -0.51
N GLY A 87 5.38 -4.24 -0.82
CA GLY A 87 5.18 -3.44 -2.03
C GLY A 87 5.22 -1.95 -1.74
N HIS A 88 5.45 -1.15 -2.78
CA HIS A 88 5.41 0.32 -2.70
C HIS A 88 4.10 0.86 -3.29
N GLY A 89 3.66 2.02 -2.81
CA GLY A 89 2.44 2.67 -3.28
C GLY A 89 2.73 3.97 -4.04
N LEU A 90 1.93 4.24 -5.05
CA LEU A 90 1.82 5.53 -5.71
C LEU A 90 0.46 6.12 -5.38
N LEU A 91 0.41 7.25 -4.69
CA LEU A 91 -0.81 7.89 -4.26
C LEU A 91 -1.09 9.12 -5.13
N GLU A 92 -2.12 9.03 -5.96
CA GLU A 92 -2.57 10.12 -6.81
C GLU A 92 -3.77 10.81 -6.18
N GLY A 93 -3.78 12.14 -6.18
CA GLY A 93 -4.91 12.91 -5.70
C GLY A 93 -4.59 14.40 -5.63
N VAL A 94 -5.61 15.21 -5.43
CA VAL A 94 -5.42 16.66 -5.34
C VAL A 94 -4.68 17.07 -4.04
N PRO A 95 -4.09 18.28 -4.01
CA PRO A 95 -3.50 18.82 -2.80
C PRO A 95 -4.53 18.96 -1.66
N GLY A 96 -4.06 18.92 -0.41
CA GLY A 96 -4.90 19.18 0.76
C GLY A 96 -5.67 17.99 1.31
N LEU A 97 -5.61 16.81 0.69
CA LEU A 97 -6.31 15.59 1.15
C LEU A 97 -5.58 14.84 2.28
N ALA A 98 -4.95 15.56 3.22
CA ALA A 98 -4.31 15.00 4.42
C ALA A 98 -3.33 13.82 4.17
N LYS A 99 -2.75 13.69 2.96
CA LYS A 99 -1.86 12.58 2.56
C LYS A 99 -0.67 12.42 3.50
N THR A 100 -0.02 13.53 3.85
CA THR A 100 1.09 13.56 4.80
C THR A 100 0.65 13.14 6.22
N LEU A 101 -0.55 13.54 6.63
CA LEU A 101 -1.11 13.13 7.93
C LEU A 101 -1.39 11.62 7.93
N LEU A 102 -1.91 11.06 6.83
CA LEU A 102 -2.16 9.63 6.68
C LEU A 102 -0.89 8.82 6.88
N VAL A 103 0.16 9.10 6.10
CA VAL A 103 1.40 8.31 6.15
C VAL A 103 2.13 8.47 7.49
N SER A 104 2.21 9.70 7.99
CA SER A 104 2.86 9.94 9.29
C SER A 104 2.08 9.32 10.45
N SER A 105 0.75 9.20 10.34
CA SER A 105 -0.07 8.50 11.33
C SER A 105 0.14 6.99 11.26
N ILE A 106 0.20 6.41 10.06
CA ILE A 106 0.50 4.99 9.86
C ILE A 106 1.88 4.64 10.44
N ALA A 107 2.91 5.44 10.13
CA ALA A 107 4.24 5.22 10.66
C ALA A 107 4.27 5.21 12.19
N LYS A 108 3.54 6.15 12.83
CA LYS A 108 3.43 6.21 14.30
C LYS A 108 2.68 5.01 14.87
N THR A 109 1.58 4.58 14.26
CA THR A 109 0.83 3.41 14.76
C THR A 109 1.61 2.11 14.61
N LEU A 110 2.55 2.06 13.66
CA LEU A 110 3.41 0.90 13.36
C LEU A 110 4.79 1.00 14.02
N SER A 111 5.04 2.00 14.87
CA SER A 111 6.35 2.26 15.51
C SER A 111 7.53 2.25 14.51
N LEU A 112 7.30 2.80 13.31
CA LEU A 112 8.27 2.85 12.22
C LEU A 112 8.88 4.25 12.07
N THR A 113 10.15 4.30 11.66
CA THR A 113 10.80 5.57 11.31
C THR A 113 10.15 6.17 10.06
N PHE A 114 9.95 7.49 10.08
CA PHE A 114 9.29 8.23 9.01
C PHE A 114 10.16 9.38 8.51
N LYS A 115 10.31 9.47 7.19
CA LYS A 115 10.91 10.61 6.51
C LYS A 115 10.01 11.08 5.37
N ARG A 116 9.92 12.40 5.21
CA ARG A 116 9.28 13.05 4.07
C ARG A 116 10.36 13.67 3.21
N ILE A 117 10.32 13.36 1.92
CA ILE A 117 11.16 13.96 0.89
C ILE A 117 10.22 14.74 -0.02
N GLN A 118 10.41 16.05 -0.07
CA GLN A 118 9.70 16.89 -1.03
C GLN A 118 10.48 16.89 -2.33
N PHE A 119 9.87 16.42 -3.41
CA PHE A 119 10.48 16.47 -4.73
C PHE A 119 10.34 17.88 -5.29
N THR A 120 11.47 18.52 -5.52
CA THR A 120 11.58 19.85 -6.13
C THR A 120 12.45 19.76 -7.39
N PRO A 121 12.36 20.73 -8.32
CA PRO A 121 13.13 20.68 -9.57
C PRO A 121 14.65 20.65 -9.39
N ASP A 122 15.14 21.15 -8.26
CA ASP A 122 16.55 21.26 -7.87
C ASP A 122 17.07 20.07 -7.05
N LEU A 123 16.19 19.15 -6.64
CA LEU A 123 16.56 18.01 -5.80
C LEU A 123 17.54 17.09 -6.53
N MET A 124 18.70 16.84 -5.91
CA MET A 124 19.72 15.95 -6.46
C MET A 124 19.54 14.51 -5.96
N PRO A 125 20.04 13.50 -6.72
CA PRO A 125 20.04 12.11 -6.26
C PRO A 125 20.64 11.92 -4.86
N SER A 126 21.76 12.60 -4.59
CA SER A 126 22.46 12.56 -3.29
C SER A 126 21.65 13.12 -2.13
N ASP A 127 20.68 13.99 -2.38
CA ASP A 127 19.79 14.51 -1.33
C ASP A 127 18.76 13.46 -0.88
N ILE A 128 18.57 12.40 -1.68
CA ILE A 128 17.70 11.26 -1.38
C ILE A 128 18.52 10.12 -0.80
N THR A 129 19.56 9.70 -1.53
CA THR A 129 20.37 8.53 -1.22
C THR A 129 21.40 8.81 -0.14
N GLY A 130 21.90 10.03 -0.04
CA GLY A 130 23.02 10.40 0.83
C GLY A 130 24.25 10.80 0.03
N SER A 131 25.25 11.32 0.74
CA SER A 131 26.49 11.80 0.14
C SER A 131 27.69 11.47 1.01
N GLU A 132 28.85 11.31 0.38
CA GLU A 132 30.13 11.23 1.09
C GLU A 132 30.56 12.62 1.51
N LEU A 133 30.70 12.80 2.83
CA LEU A 133 31.20 14.04 3.41
C LEU A 133 32.63 13.81 3.89
N LEU A 134 33.51 14.73 3.54
CA LEU A 134 34.86 14.74 4.09
C LEU A 134 34.78 15.26 5.53
N GLN A 135 35.02 14.39 6.50
CA GLN A 135 34.99 14.74 7.91
C GLN A 135 36.37 14.50 8.52
N ASP A 136 36.77 15.41 9.42
CA ASP A 136 37.97 15.22 10.22
C ASP A 136 37.66 14.22 11.34
N ASP A 137 38.45 13.15 11.40
CA ASP A 137 38.39 12.17 12.48
C ASP A 137 38.71 12.85 13.83
N PRO A 138 37.80 12.79 14.83
CA PRO A 138 37.98 13.51 16.09
C PRO A 138 39.24 13.13 16.87
N GLU A 139 39.74 11.90 16.68
CA GLU A 139 40.90 11.37 17.39
C GLU A 139 42.19 11.55 16.60
N THR A 140 42.16 11.33 15.28
CA THR A 140 43.37 11.32 14.44
C THR A 140 43.59 12.62 13.66
N ARG A 141 42.57 13.49 13.56
CA ARG A 141 42.53 14.69 12.68
C ARG A 141 42.79 14.38 11.21
N GLU A 142 42.68 13.12 10.81
CA GLU A 142 42.77 12.73 9.41
C GLU A 142 41.45 13.01 8.70
N ARG A 143 41.54 13.49 7.46
CA ARG A 143 40.37 13.69 6.60
C ARG A 143 39.93 12.34 6.05
N LYS A 144 38.77 11.86 6.47
CA LYS A 144 38.15 10.63 5.97
C LYS A 144 36.83 10.95 5.28
N PHE A 145 36.57 10.28 4.16
CA PHE A 145 35.24 10.31 3.55
C PHE A 145 34.32 9.43 4.40
N MET A 146 33.27 10.02 4.96
CA MET A 146 32.22 9.31 5.69
C MET A 146 30.89 9.49 4.98
N PHE A 147 30.20 8.37 4.76
CA PHE A 147 28.90 8.40 4.13
C PHE A 147 27.82 8.92 5.09
N SER A 148 27.20 10.04 4.71
CA SER A 148 26.05 10.60 5.39
C SER A 148 24.77 10.05 4.77
N LYS A 149 24.09 9.17 5.51
CA LYS A 149 22.83 8.54 5.08
C LYS A 149 21.77 9.59 4.72
N GLY A 150 21.21 9.45 3.53
CA GLY A 150 20.09 10.27 3.07
C GLY A 150 18.76 9.92 3.77
N PRO A 151 17.70 10.70 3.51
CA PRO A 151 16.36 10.47 4.08
C PRO A 151 15.73 9.14 3.67
N ILE A 152 16.25 8.46 2.64
CA ILE A 152 15.77 7.14 2.22
C ILE A 152 16.07 6.03 3.24
N PHE A 153 17.05 6.23 4.13
CA PHE A 153 17.35 5.32 5.25
C PHE A 153 16.33 5.48 6.39
N SER A 154 15.07 5.15 6.09
CA SER A 154 13.92 5.20 6.99
C SER A 154 12.95 4.09 6.59
N ASN A 155 12.19 3.54 7.54
CA ASN A 155 11.27 2.45 7.27
C ASN A 155 10.10 2.87 6.36
N ILE A 156 9.57 4.08 6.59
CA ILE A 156 8.56 4.70 5.75
C ILE A 156 9.10 5.99 5.16
N VAL A 157 9.07 6.09 3.84
CA VAL A 157 9.43 7.29 3.08
C VAL A 157 8.21 7.80 2.32
N LEU A 158 7.81 9.04 2.60
CA LEU A 158 6.86 9.78 1.78
C LEU A 158 7.63 10.60 0.74
N ALA A 159 7.55 10.19 -0.52
CA ALA A 159 8.12 10.91 -1.66
C ALA A 159 7.05 11.83 -2.27
N ASP A 160 6.97 13.05 -1.78
CA ASP A 160 5.89 13.99 -2.12
C ASP A 160 6.18 14.66 -3.47
N GLU A 161 5.19 14.65 -4.38
CA GLU A 161 5.25 15.29 -5.71
C GLU A 161 6.40 14.77 -6.59
N ILE A 162 6.56 13.44 -6.66
CA ILE A 162 7.66 12.78 -7.39
C ILE A 162 7.81 13.24 -8.85
N ASN A 163 6.72 13.70 -9.45
CA ASN A 163 6.68 14.25 -10.80
C ASN A 163 7.28 15.65 -10.94
N ARG A 164 7.79 16.30 -9.87
CA ARG A 164 8.39 17.66 -9.94
C ARG A 164 9.90 17.68 -10.12
N THR A 165 10.56 16.53 -10.15
CA THR A 165 12.02 16.43 -10.25
C THR A 165 12.43 15.70 -11.54
N PRO A 166 13.61 16.03 -12.12
CA PRO A 166 14.11 15.35 -13.31
C PRO A 166 14.20 13.81 -13.18
N PRO A 167 14.14 13.08 -14.31
CA PRO A 167 14.17 11.60 -14.32
C PRO A 167 15.36 10.96 -13.58
N LYS A 168 16.52 11.63 -13.53
CA LYS A 168 17.72 11.11 -12.85
C LYS A 168 17.51 10.96 -11.35
N THR A 169 16.85 11.92 -10.71
CA THR A 169 16.58 11.87 -9.26
C THR A 169 15.43 10.92 -8.95
N GLN A 170 14.41 10.85 -9.83
CA GLN A 170 13.37 9.83 -9.73
C GLN A 170 13.98 8.42 -9.79
N ALA A 171 14.92 8.18 -10.71
CA ALA A 171 15.60 6.90 -10.84
C ALA A 171 16.32 6.48 -9.55
N ALA A 172 16.98 7.40 -8.84
CA ALA A 172 17.69 7.10 -7.60
C ALA A 172 16.76 6.55 -6.50
N LEU A 173 15.57 7.12 -6.35
CA LEU A 173 14.55 6.58 -5.42
C LEU A 173 14.05 5.20 -5.88
N LEU A 174 13.77 5.05 -7.18
CA LEU A 174 13.20 3.83 -7.74
C LEU A 174 14.19 2.66 -7.77
N GLU A 175 15.48 2.94 -7.90
CA GLU A 175 16.57 1.98 -7.80
C GLU A 175 16.66 1.44 -6.37
N ALA A 176 16.71 2.33 -5.38
CA ALA A 176 16.69 1.97 -3.96
C ALA A 176 15.42 1.18 -3.56
N MET A 177 14.27 1.45 -4.19
CA MET A 177 13.05 0.64 -4.02
C MET A 177 13.20 -0.81 -4.52
N GLN A 178 13.93 -1.03 -5.61
CA GLN A 178 14.09 -2.38 -6.18
C GLN A 178 15.24 -3.14 -5.51
N GLU A 179 16.40 -2.49 -5.38
CA GLU A 179 17.62 -3.12 -4.86
C GLU A 179 17.62 -3.21 -3.33
N LYS A 180 16.80 -2.38 -2.65
CA LYS A 180 16.75 -2.29 -1.17
C LYS A 180 18.10 -1.93 -0.53
N MET A 181 18.99 -1.34 -1.32
CA MET A 181 20.29 -0.84 -0.91
C MET A 181 20.62 0.42 -1.72
N VAL A 182 21.60 1.16 -1.25
CA VAL A 182 22.16 2.34 -1.94
C VAL A 182 23.66 2.12 -2.10
N SER A 183 24.16 2.22 -3.32
CA SER A 183 25.61 2.20 -3.59
C SER A 183 26.15 3.62 -3.63
N ALA A 184 27.15 3.92 -2.81
CA ALA A 184 27.80 5.23 -2.75
C ALA A 184 29.29 5.08 -2.40
N GLY A 185 30.18 5.81 -3.09
CA GLY A 185 31.61 5.76 -2.78
C GLY A 185 32.33 4.44 -3.13
N GLY A 186 31.63 3.50 -3.78
CA GLY A 186 32.14 2.14 -4.01
C GLY A 186 31.71 1.13 -2.95
N ASP A 187 30.98 1.56 -1.91
CA ASP A 187 30.39 0.71 -0.88
C ASP A 187 28.86 0.61 -1.04
N ASP A 188 28.31 -0.52 -0.62
CA ASP A 188 26.86 -0.78 -0.61
C ASP A 188 26.29 -0.60 0.81
N TYR A 189 25.18 0.12 0.90
CA TYR A 189 24.51 0.43 2.16
C TYR A 189 23.06 -0.09 2.15
N ASP A 190 22.79 -1.12 2.94
CA ASP A 190 21.45 -1.72 3.03
C ASP A 190 20.41 -0.77 3.65
N LEU A 191 19.19 -0.82 3.11
CA LEU A 191 18.03 -0.16 3.70
C LEU A 191 17.42 -1.06 4.77
N GLU A 192 17.10 -0.45 5.92
CA GLU A 192 16.58 -1.19 7.07
C GLU A 192 15.16 -1.71 6.82
N PRO A 193 14.92 -3.04 6.83
CA PRO A 193 13.59 -3.59 6.61
C PRO A 193 12.72 -3.42 7.88
N PRO A 194 11.40 -3.18 7.77
CA PRO A 194 10.65 -3.02 6.54
C PRO A 194 10.96 -1.66 5.90
N PHE A 195 11.08 -1.65 4.57
CA PHE A 195 11.29 -0.46 3.77
C PHE A 195 10.08 -0.26 2.85
N PHE A 196 9.36 0.85 3.04
CA PHE A 196 8.15 1.20 2.32
C PHE A 196 8.25 2.64 1.80
N VAL A 197 7.83 2.81 0.55
CA VAL A 197 7.79 4.11 -0.11
C VAL A 197 6.37 4.36 -0.55
N LEU A 198 5.81 5.49 -0.13
CA LEU A 198 4.60 6.05 -0.72
C LEU A 198 5.00 7.30 -1.51
N ALA A 199 4.98 7.20 -2.83
CA ALA A 199 5.16 8.37 -3.68
C ALA A 199 3.81 9.06 -3.90
N THR A 200 3.78 10.38 -3.98
CA THR A 200 2.57 11.12 -4.36
C THR A 200 2.74 11.79 -5.71
N GLN A 201 1.64 11.88 -6.44
CA GLN A 201 1.53 12.69 -7.65
C GLN A 201 0.33 13.61 -7.54
N ASN A 202 0.51 14.84 -8.01
CA ASN A 202 -0.55 15.81 -8.19
C ASN A 202 -0.95 15.85 -9.67
N PRO A 203 -2.15 15.36 -10.03
CA PRO A 203 -2.57 15.27 -11.43
C PRO A 203 -2.89 16.63 -12.06
N LEU A 204 -3.09 17.68 -11.25
CA LEU A 204 -3.48 19.01 -11.74
C LEU A 204 -2.31 19.90 -12.14
N GLU A 205 -1.08 19.49 -11.80
CA GLU A 205 0.11 20.30 -12.01
C GLU A 205 0.68 20.04 -13.42
N GLN A 206 0.60 21.06 -14.29
CA GLN A 206 1.00 20.95 -15.70
C GLN A 206 2.35 21.62 -16.00
N GLU A 207 2.79 22.56 -15.16
CA GLU A 207 4.05 23.28 -15.35
C GLU A 207 5.18 22.63 -14.55
N GLY A 208 6.32 22.40 -15.21
CA GLY A 208 7.53 21.90 -14.54
C GLY A 208 7.44 20.44 -14.06
N THR A 209 6.51 19.65 -14.59
CA THR A 209 6.36 18.24 -14.24
C THR A 209 7.00 17.28 -15.23
N TYR A 210 7.64 16.24 -14.72
CA TYR A 210 8.22 15.11 -15.43
C TYR A 210 7.39 13.87 -15.10
N ALA A 211 6.56 13.44 -16.06
CA ALA A 211 5.79 12.22 -15.92
C ALA A 211 6.72 11.02 -15.70
N LEU A 212 6.35 10.15 -14.76
CA LEU A 212 7.03 8.87 -14.59
C LEU A 212 6.74 8.02 -15.83
N PRO A 213 7.76 7.55 -16.57
CA PRO A 213 7.51 6.62 -17.65
C PRO A 213 6.92 5.30 -17.12
N GLU A 214 6.28 4.56 -18.00
CA GLU A 214 5.47 3.39 -17.70
C GLU A 214 6.29 2.30 -16.99
N ALA A 215 7.56 2.16 -17.39
CA ALA A 215 8.51 1.24 -16.77
C ALA A 215 8.82 1.59 -15.30
N GLN A 216 8.76 2.87 -14.93
CA GLN A 216 8.92 3.35 -13.56
C GLN A 216 7.64 3.16 -12.76
N LEU A 217 6.48 3.46 -13.36
CA LEU A 217 5.18 3.22 -12.72
C LEU A 217 4.98 1.74 -12.36
N ASP A 218 5.40 0.82 -13.23
CA ASP A 218 5.26 -0.62 -12.99
C ASP A 218 6.00 -1.13 -11.73
N ARG A 219 7.00 -0.38 -11.23
CA ARG A 219 7.70 -0.68 -9.97
C ARG A 219 6.84 -0.48 -8.72
N PHE A 220 5.78 0.32 -8.80
CA PHE A 220 4.83 0.50 -7.70
C PHE A 220 3.81 -0.63 -7.70
N MET A 221 3.60 -1.28 -6.55
CA MET A 221 2.60 -2.33 -6.41
C MET A 221 1.20 -1.80 -6.73
N PHE A 222 0.83 -0.68 -6.11
CA PHE A 222 -0.47 -0.03 -6.27
C PHE A 222 -0.35 1.41 -6.76
N LYS A 223 -1.29 1.81 -7.61
CA LYS A 223 -1.68 3.21 -7.83
C LYS A 223 -3.00 3.47 -7.11
N ILE A 224 -2.94 4.20 -6.01
CA ILE A 224 -4.03 4.48 -5.07
C ILE A 224 -4.58 5.87 -5.38
N ASN A 225 -5.85 5.94 -5.78
CA ASN A 225 -6.51 7.21 -6.08
C ASN A 225 -7.20 7.73 -4.82
N VAL A 226 -7.01 9.02 -4.51
CA VAL A 226 -7.69 9.70 -3.41
C VAL A 226 -8.61 10.77 -3.96
N SER A 227 -9.90 10.53 -3.82
CA SER A 227 -10.98 11.45 -4.19
C SER A 227 -11.22 12.49 -3.09
N TYR A 228 -11.96 13.54 -3.44
CA TYR A 228 -12.48 14.47 -2.44
C TYR A 228 -13.37 13.72 -1.43
N PRO A 229 -13.29 14.07 -0.14
CA PRO A 229 -14.23 13.58 0.87
C PRO A 229 -15.68 13.95 0.54
N SER A 230 -16.62 13.15 1.05
CA SER A 230 -18.03 13.52 1.05
C SER A 230 -18.29 14.75 1.93
N GLU A 231 -19.41 15.44 1.70
CA GLU A 231 -19.83 16.60 2.51
C GLU A 231 -19.79 16.30 4.02
N GLN A 232 -20.24 15.12 4.43
CA GLN A 232 -20.23 14.72 5.83
C GLN A 232 -18.80 14.52 6.37
N GLU A 233 -17.92 13.89 5.58
CA GLU A 233 -16.51 13.74 5.93
C GLU A 233 -15.81 15.10 6.01
N GLU A 234 -16.09 16.04 5.10
CA GLU A 234 -15.56 17.40 5.15
C GLU A 234 -15.97 18.12 6.44
N ILE A 235 -17.25 18.03 6.81
CA ILE A 235 -17.75 18.60 8.07
C ILE A 235 -17.00 18.01 9.27
N ASP A 236 -16.78 16.71 9.27
CA ASP A 236 -16.09 16.03 10.37
C ASP A 236 -14.58 16.34 10.39
N ILE A 237 -13.94 16.51 9.22
CA ILE A 237 -12.57 17.04 9.10
C ILE A 237 -12.51 18.45 9.69
N MET A 238 -13.42 19.34 9.28
CA MET A 238 -13.48 20.72 9.79
C MET A 238 -13.61 20.73 11.31
N ARG A 239 -14.51 19.92 11.88
CA ARG A 239 -14.68 19.79 13.35
C ARG A 239 -13.42 19.25 14.03
N SER A 240 -12.78 18.25 13.43
CA SER A 240 -11.60 17.61 14.00
C SER A 240 -10.38 18.53 14.00
N VAL A 241 -10.16 19.28 12.91
CA VAL A 241 -8.99 20.16 12.75
C VAL A 241 -9.16 21.48 13.50
N THR A 242 -10.38 22.04 13.54
CA THR A 242 -10.67 23.30 14.25
C THR A 242 -10.98 23.09 15.73
N GLY A 243 -11.30 21.86 16.14
CA GLY A 243 -11.47 21.49 17.55
C GLY A 243 -10.14 21.27 18.26
N SER A 244 -10.13 21.37 19.59
CA SER A 244 -8.93 21.20 20.43
C SER A 244 -8.47 19.74 20.62
N GLY A 245 -8.83 18.81 19.73
CA GLY A 245 -8.86 17.39 20.07
C GLY A 245 -8.52 16.42 18.96
N GLY A 246 -7.22 16.27 18.68
CA GLY A 246 -6.69 15.02 18.12
C GLY A 246 -5.88 14.31 19.20
N GLY A 247 -6.42 13.24 19.79
CA GLY A 247 -5.69 12.43 20.78
C GLY A 247 -4.34 11.95 20.24
N ALA A 248 -3.35 11.77 21.11
CA ALA A 248 -2.09 11.15 20.71
C ALA A 248 -2.37 9.75 20.14
N LEU A 249 -1.74 9.43 19.01
CA LEU A 249 -1.78 8.08 18.45
C LEU A 249 -0.95 7.16 19.32
N SER A 250 -1.46 5.96 19.57
CA SER A 250 -0.71 4.91 20.27
C SER A 250 -0.02 4.01 19.26
N GLU A 251 1.16 3.51 19.63
CA GLU A 251 1.84 2.45 18.89
C GLU A 251 1.09 1.13 19.10
N VAL A 252 0.84 0.40 18.01
CA VAL A 252 0.07 -0.85 18.00
C VAL A 252 0.94 -2.04 17.62
N LEU A 253 1.77 -1.87 16.60
CA LEU A 253 2.70 -2.89 16.09
C LEU A 253 4.13 -2.36 16.16
N GLY A 254 5.07 -3.26 16.42
CA GLY A 254 6.51 -3.00 16.29
C GLY A 254 7.06 -3.43 14.93
N LYS A 255 8.34 -3.12 14.69
CA LYS A 255 9.09 -3.48 13.49
C LYS A 255 9.14 -5.00 13.28
N GLU A 256 9.45 -5.75 14.32
CA GLU A 256 9.60 -7.21 14.30
C GLU A 256 8.26 -7.90 13.98
N ASP A 257 7.16 -7.37 14.51
CA ASP A 257 5.82 -7.85 14.20
C ASP A 257 5.53 -7.71 12.70
N ILE A 258 5.85 -6.55 12.12
CA ILE A 258 5.61 -6.30 10.69
C ILE A 258 6.41 -7.26 9.82
N LEU A 259 7.66 -7.56 10.19
CA LEU A 259 8.48 -8.52 9.45
C LEU A 259 7.90 -9.94 9.52
N ALA A 260 7.52 -10.40 10.71
CA ALA A 260 6.88 -11.70 10.90
C ALA A 260 5.56 -11.80 10.10
N LEU A 261 4.78 -10.71 10.07
CA LEU A 261 3.54 -10.62 9.31
C LEU A 261 3.78 -10.63 7.80
N GLN A 262 4.81 -9.94 7.30
CA GLN A 262 5.19 -9.99 5.90
C GLN A 262 5.61 -11.42 5.49
N ASP A 263 6.29 -12.16 6.36
CA ASP A 263 6.64 -13.56 6.10
C ASP A 263 5.40 -14.46 6.11
N LEU A 264 4.46 -14.25 7.03
CA LEU A 264 3.18 -14.95 7.05
C LEU A 264 2.38 -14.75 5.75
N VAL A 265 2.39 -13.54 5.17
CA VAL A 265 1.76 -13.26 3.87
C VAL A 265 2.29 -14.16 2.76
N THR A 266 3.58 -14.47 2.75
CA THR A 266 4.16 -15.34 1.72
C THR A 266 3.63 -16.78 1.80
N ARG A 267 3.32 -17.25 3.01
CA ARG A 267 2.88 -18.61 3.31
C ARG A 267 1.38 -18.87 3.07
N VAL A 268 0.59 -17.82 2.81
CA VAL A 268 -0.85 -17.97 2.55
C VAL A 268 -1.09 -18.87 1.34
N PRO A 269 -1.90 -19.93 1.47
CA PRO A 269 -2.28 -20.79 0.35
C PRO A 269 -3.23 -20.05 -0.61
N VAL A 270 -3.03 -20.32 -1.90
CA VAL A 270 -3.88 -19.83 -3.00
C VAL A 270 -4.23 -21.04 -3.85
N ALA A 271 -5.52 -21.21 -4.14
CA ALA A 271 -5.97 -22.33 -4.96
C ALA A 271 -5.66 -22.11 -6.45
N ASP A 272 -5.41 -23.19 -7.19
CA ASP A 272 -4.99 -23.15 -8.60
C ASP A 272 -5.92 -22.34 -9.50
N HIS A 273 -7.24 -22.46 -9.29
CA HIS A 273 -8.23 -21.70 -10.05
C HIS A 273 -8.08 -20.18 -9.90
N ILE A 274 -7.52 -19.69 -8.79
CA ILE A 274 -7.27 -18.25 -8.58
C ILE A 274 -6.07 -17.81 -9.42
N PHE A 275 -5.03 -18.63 -9.52
CA PHE A 275 -3.89 -18.35 -10.42
C PHE A 275 -4.33 -18.32 -11.88
N GLN A 276 -5.20 -19.25 -12.29
CA GLN A 276 -5.75 -19.30 -13.65
C GLN A 276 -6.64 -18.08 -13.93
N TYR A 277 -7.52 -17.69 -13.00
CA TYR A 277 -8.31 -16.47 -13.13
C TYR A 277 -7.43 -15.21 -13.25
N VAL A 278 -6.42 -15.06 -12.39
CA VAL A 278 -5.48 -13.92 -12.46
C VAL A 278 -4.75 -13.90 -13.81
N ALA A 279 -4.30 -15.06 -14.29
CA ALA A 279 -3.67 -15.16 -15.60
C ALA A 279 -4.63 -14.79 -16.74
N ALA A 280 -5.88 -15.28 -16.71
CA ALA A 280 -6.90 -14.95 -17.69
C ALA A 280 -7.20 -13.44 -17.70
N LEU A 281 -7.40 -12.85 -16.52
CA LEU A 281 -7.66 -11.42 -16.37
C LEU A 281 -6.51 -10.56 -16.90
N VAL A 282 -5.27 -10.85 -16.50
CA VAL A 282 -4.09 -10.08 -16.94
C VAL A 282 -3.83 -10.27 -18.44
N ARG A 283 -3.98 -11.48 -18.98
CA ARG A 283 -3.83 -11.71 -20.43
C ARG A 283 -4.91 -11.00 -21.24
N ALA A 284 -6.16 -10.96 -20.75
CA ALA A 284 -7.25 -10.27 -21.41
C ALA A 284 -7.00 -8.76 -21.58
N THR A 285 -6.13 -8.14 -20.78
CA THR A 285 -5.72 -6.73 -20.97
C THR A 285 -4.85 -6.49 -22.20
N ARG A 286 -4.31 -7.53 -22.84
CA ARG A 286 -3.32 -7.41 -23.92
C ARG A 286 -4.03 -7.49 -25.27
N PRO A 287 -3.98 -6.43 -26.11
CA PRO A 287 -4.74 -6.40 -27.37
C PRO A 287 -4.34 -7.48 -28.39
N GLY A 288 -3.12 -8.02 -28.29
CA GLY A 288 -2.63 -9.08 -29.18
C GLY A 288 -3.04 -10.51 -28.78
N GLU A 289 -3.70 -10.71 -27.65
CA GLU A 289 -4.15 -12.03 -27.20
C GLU A 289 -5.47 -12.43 -27.87
N GLU A 290 -5.62 -13.72 -28.19
CA GLU A 290 -6.83 -14.23 -28.86
C GLU A 290 -8.09 -14.02 -28.00
N ASN A 291 -7.94 -14.26 -26.69
CA ASN A 291 -9.00 -14.14 -25.69
C ASN A 291 -9.23 -12.71 -25.19
N ALA A 292 -8.56 -11.70 -25.77
CA ALA A 292 -8.79 -10.31 -25.41
C ALA A 292 -10.15 -9.84 -25.97
N PRO A 293 -11.05 -9.30 -25.12
CA PRO A 293 -12.30 -8.71 -25.56
C PRO A 293 -12.15 -7.65 -26.65
N GLY A 294 -13.17 -7.46 -27.48
CA GLY A 294 -13.13 -6.50 -28.59
C GLY A 294 -12.74 -5.08 -28.16
N PHE A 295 -13.33 -4.60 -27.05
CA PHE A 295 -13.03 -3.27 -26.53
C PHE A 295 -11.58 -3.08 -26.07
N ILE A 296 -10.85 -4.16 -25.72
CA ILE A 296 -9.43 -4.07 -25.42
C ILE A 296 -8.64 -3.79 -26.68
N LYS A 297 -9.00 -4.42 -27.80
CA LYS A 297 -8.38 -4.17 -29.11
C LYS A 297 -8.66 -2.75 -29.58
N ASP A 298 -9.85 -2.24 -29.26
CA ASP A 298 -10.29 -0.90 -29.67
C ASP A 298 -9.71 0.23 -28.81
N PHE A 299 -9.47 0.00 -27.51
CA PHE A 299 -9.10 1.07 -26.55
C PHE A 299 -7.70 0.96 -25.94
N VAL A 300 -7.08 -0.22 -25.95
CA VAL A 300 -5.81 -0.45 -25.25
C VAL A 300 -4.66 -0.56 -26.25
N SER A 301 -3.63 0.27 -26.08
CA SER A 301 -2.38 0.20 -26.86
C SER A 301 -1.46 -0.92 -26.38
N TRP A 302 -1.35 -1.10 -25.06
CA TRP A 302 -0.55 -2.16 -24.44
C TRP A 302 -1.14 -2.53 -23.08
N GLY A 303 -1.07 -3.83 -22.76
CA GLY A 303 -1.68 -4.41 -21.56
C GLY A 303 -0.70 -4.77 -20.44
N CYS A 304 -1.22 -5.34 -19.37
CA CYS A 304 -0.49 -5.64 -18.15
C CYS A 304 0.53 -6.78 -18.31
N GLY A 305 1.72 -6.58 -17.74
CA GLY A 305 2.80 -7.58 -17.70
C GLY A 305 2.67 -8.59 -16.54
N PRO A 306 3.59 -9.56 -16.43
CA PRO A 306 3.58 -10.59 -15.37
C PRO A 306 3.64 -10.03 -13.94
N ARG A 307 4.24 -8.85 -13.74
CA ARG A 307 4.28 -8.18 -12.44
C ARG A 307 2.87 -7.86 -11.91
N ALA A 308 1.90 -7.62 -12.79
CA ALA A 308 0.50 -7.49 -12.39
C ALA A 308 -0.04 -8.78 -11.75
N CYS A 309 0.27 -9.96 -12.31
CA CYS A 309 -0.14 -11.23 -11.73
C CYS A 309 0.45 -11.40 -10.32
N LEU A 310 1.75 -11.14 -10.17
CA LEU A 310 2.45 -11.24 -8.89
C LEU A 310 1.82 -10.30 -7.84
N ASN A 311 1.55 -9.05 -8.21
CA ASN A 311 0.99 -8.06 -7.28
C ASN A 311 -0.48 -8.36 -6.93
N LEU A 312 -1.28 -8.88 -7.86
CA LEU A 312 -2.64 -9.34 -7.57
C LEU A 312 -2.63 -10.49 -6.57
N ILE A 313 -1.77 -11.50 -6.77
CA ILE A 313 -1.70 -12.67 -5.88
C ILE A 313 -1.16 -12.26 -4.49
N THR A 314 -0.04 -11.55 -4.44
CA THR A 314 0.55 -11.11 -3.15
C THR A 314 -0.39 -10.18 -2.40
N GLY A 315 -1.02 -9.23 -3.11
CA GLY A 315 -2.01 -8.34 -2.52
C GLY A 315 -3.24 -9.11 -2.03
N ALA A 316 -3.72 -10.11 -2.77
CA ALA A 316 -4.85 -10.94 -2.37
C ALA A 316 -4.54 -11.77 -1.12
N LYS A 317 -3.32 -12.34 -1.02
CA LYS A 317 -2.84 -13.01 0.19
C LYS A 317 -2.82 -12.08 1.40
N ALA A 318 -2.26 -10.88 1.26
CA ALA A 318 -2.22 -9.90 2.34
C ALA A 318 -3.62 -9.44 2.76
N ARG A 319 -4.50 -9.16 1.79
CA ARG A 319 -5.90 -8.78 2.03
C ARG A 319 -6.68 -9.87 2.76
N ALA A 320 -6.45 -11.14 2.44
CA ALA A 320 -7.08 -12.26 3.11
C ALA A 320 -6.72 -12.30 4.60
N ILE A 321 -5.43 -12.30 4.94
CA ILE A 321 -5.00 -12.39 6.35
C ILE A 321 -5.39 -11.13 7.13
N LEU A 322 -5.28 -9.93 6.54
CA LEU A 322 -5.70 -8.68 7.18
C LEU A 322 -7.20 -8.68 7.51
N ARG A 323 -8.00 -9.52 6.82
CA ARG A 323 -9.42 -9.76 7.09
C ARG A 323 -9.68 -11.03 7.90
N GLY A 324 -8.65 -11.62 8.50
CA GLY A 324 -8.75 -12.80 9.37
C GLY A 324 -9.04 -14.10 8.62
N ARG A 325 -8.83 -14.14 7.29
CA ARG A 325 -9.00 -15.36 6.47
C ARG A 325 -7.66 -16.04 6.23
N PHE A 326 -7.69 -17.37 6.18
CA PHE A 326 -6.51 -18.23 6.02
C PHE A 326 -6.17 -18.54 4.56
N ASN A 327 -7.01 -18.14 3.61
CA ASN A 327 -6.79 -18.34 2.17
C ASN A 327 -7.24 -17.11 1.38
N ALA A 328 -6.56 -16.85 0.26
CA ALA A 328 -7.01 -15.84 -0.69
C ALA A 328 -8.24 -16.34 -1.45
N SER A 329 -9.14 -15.41 -1.79
CA SER A 329 -10.29 -15.68 -2.65
C SER A 329 -10.27 -14.84 -3.93
N LEU A 330 -11.15 -15.15 -4.87
CA LEU A 330 -11.35 -14.34 -6.07
C LEU A 330 -11.80 -12.91 -5.74
N GLU A 331 -12.60 -12.74 -4.68
CA GLU A 331 -13.03 -11.43 -4.22
C GLU A 331 -11.84 -10.54 -3.81
N ASP A 332 -10.76 -11.14 -3.29
CA ASP A 332 -9.55 -10.41 -2.95
C ASP A 332 -8.83 -9.88 -4.18
N VAL A 333 -8.74 -10.72 -5.21
CA VAL A 333 -8.15 -10.35 -6.51
C VAL A 333 -8.96 -9.24 -7.15
N GLN A 334 -10.29 -9.40 -7.23
CA GLN A 334 -11.18 -8.42 -7.85
C GLN A 334 -11.14 -7.08 -7.12
N ALA A 335 -11.11 -7.09 -5.78
CA ALA A 335 -11.02 -5.87 -4.99
C ALA A 335 -9.70 -5.10 -5.18
N LEU A 336 -8.63 -5.78 -5.61
CA LEU A 336 -7.32 -5.17 -5.87
C LEU A 336 -7.01 -4.99 -7.35
N ALA A 337 -7.93 -5.37 -8.25
CA ALA A 337 -7.75 -5.26 -9.70
C ALA A 337 -7.50 -3.81 -10.12
N LEU A 338 -8.31 -2.87 -9.63
CA LEU A 338 -8.15 -1.44 -9.95
C LEU A 338 -6.78 -0.89 -9.51
N PRO A 339 -6.40 -0.90 -8.21
CA PRO A 339 -5.14 -0.31 -7.78
C PRO A 339 -3.90 -1.01 -8.36
N VAL A 340 -4.00 -2.28 -8.78
CA VAL A 340 -2.89 -3.00 -9.43
C VAL A 340 -2.81 -2.70 -10.93
N LEU A 341 -3.92 -2.70 -11.65
CA LEU A 341 -3.89 -2.72 -13.12
C LEU A 341 -3.89 -1.33 -13.76
N ARG A 342 -4.44 -0.30 -13.09
CA ARG A 342 -4.72 1.01 -13.71
C ARG A 342 -3.50 1.75 -14.26
N HIS A 343 -2.32 1.55 -13.68
CA HIS A 343 -1.05 2.14 -14.13
C HIS A 343 -0.19 1.20 -14.97
N ARG A 344 -0.72 0.01 -15.29
CA ARG A 344 -0.05 -1.04 -16.06
C ARG A 344 -0.69 -1.29 -17.41
N MET A 345 -1.47 -0.34 -17.90
CA MET A 345 -2.05 -0.36 -19.24
C MET A 345 -2.02 1.04 -19.84
N GLY A 346 -1.75 1.10 -21.13
CA GLY A 346 -1.78 2.34 -21.90
C GLY A 346 -3.00 2.37 -22.79
N LEU A 347 -3.80 3.41 -22.67
CA LEU A 347 -4.95 3.64 -23.53
C LEU A 347 -4.56 4.40 -24.80
N ASN A 348 -5.23 4.10 -25.90
CA ASN A 348 -5.02 4.76 -27.17
C ASN A 348 -5.84 6.07 -27.29
N PHE A 349 -5.66 6.79 -28.39
CA PHE A 349 -6.36 8.06 -28.63
C PHE A 349 -7.88 7.91 -28.77
N ALA A 350 -8.36 6.76 -29.26
CA ALA A 350 -9.80 6.51 -29.39
C ALA A 350 -10.47 6.46 -28.01
N ALA A 351 -9.86 5.73 -27.07
CA ALA A 351 -10.32 5.68 -25.68
C ALA A 351 -10.38 7.08 -25.05
N GLN A 352 -9.32 7.88 -25.23
CA GLN A 352 -9.27 9.26 -24.73
C GLN A 352 -10.36 10.14 -25.33
N SER A 353 -10.65 9.99 -26.63
CA SER A 353 -11.68 10.75 -27.34
C SER A 353 -13.09 10.42 -26.84
N GLU A 354 -13.30 9.18 -26.42
CA GLU A 354 -14.58 8.70 -25.85
C GLU A 354 -14.69 8.92 -24.33
N GLY A 355 -13.66 9.49 -23.69
CA GLY A 355 -13.63 9.70 -22.25
C GLY A 355 -13.51 8.40 -21.44
N VAL A 356 -12.99 7.33 -22.06
CA VAL A 356 -12.75 6.04 -21.42
C VAL A 356 -11.39 6.07 -20.73
N ASP A 357 -11.38 5.78 -19.42
CA ASP A 357 -10.16 5.67 -18.62
C ASP A 357 -9.83 4.22 -18.24
N SER A 358 -8.66 4.02 -17.63
CA SER A 358 -8.18 2.67 -17.28
C SER A 358 -9.11 1.99 -16.27
N ASP A 359 -9.71 2.76 -15.37
CA ASP A 359 -10.62 2.25 -14.36
C ASP A 359 -11.91 1.71 -15.01
N HIS A 360 -12.44 2.39 -16.03
CA HIS A 360 -13.57 1.91 -16.84
C HIS A 360 -13.24 0.61 -17.58
N VAL A 361 -12.07 0.54 -18.23
CA VAL A 361 -11.60 -0.65 -18.95
C VAL A 361 -11.46 -1.84 -18.00
N ILE A 362 -10.85 -1.64 -16.82
CA ILE A 362 -10.68 -2.68 -15.81
C ILE A 362 -12.04 -3.13 -15.25
N GLY A 363 -12.96 -2.19 -15.00
CA GLY A 363 -14.33 -2.50 -14.58
C GLY A 363 -15.03 -3.43 -15.56
N ARG A 364 -15.01 -3.10 -16.86
CA ARG A 364 -15.56 -3.98 -17.90
C ARG A 364 -14.87 -5.35 -17.96
N LEU A 365 -13.54 -5.39 -17.81
CA LEU A 365 -12.81 -6.66 -17.78
C LEU A 365 -13.26 -7.57 -16.63
N LEU A 366 -13.53 -7.01 -15.45
CA LEU A 366 -14.03 -7.77 -14.30
C LEU A 366 -15.43 -8.34 -14.52
N GLU A 367 -16.27 -7.67 -15.31
CA GLU A 367 -17.61 -8.14 -15.69
C GLU A 367 -17.55 -9.21 -16.78
N GLU A 368 -16.65 -9.05 -17.75
CA GLU A 368 -16.58 -9.92 -18.93
C GLU A 368 -15.78 -11.21 -18.69
N ILE A 369 -14.72 -11.15 -17.87
CA ILE A 369 -13.91 -12.33 -17.53
C ILE A 369 -14.60 -13.10 -16.40
N PRO A 370 -15.11 -14.32 -16.67
CA PRO A 370 -15.85 -15.09 -15.68
C PRO A 370 -14.98 -15.38 -14.46
N SER A 371 -15.57 -15.23 -13.27
CA SER A 371 -14.97 -15.64 -11.99
C SER A 371 -15.50 -16.99 -11.51
N ASP A 372 -16.19 -17.75 -12.38
CA ASP A 372 -16.74 -19.05 -12.00
C ASP A 372 -15.61 -20.08 -11.82
N LYS A 373 -15.48 -20.54 -10.58
CA LYS A 373 -14.53 -21.57 -10.15
C LYS A 373 -14.61 -22.83 -11.03
N ALA A 374 -15.81 -23.22 -11.49
CA ALA A 374 -16.01 -24.42 -12.28
C ALA A 374 -15.39 -24.37 -13.69
N LEU A 375 -15.13 -23.16 -14.22
CA LEU A 375 -14.48 -22.99 -15.52
C LEU A 375 -12.98 -23.32 -15.43
N TYR A 376 -12.35 -22.88 -14.34
CA TYR A 376 -10.91 -23.01 -14.14
C TYR A 376 -10.53 -24.37 -13.52
N GLU A 377 -11.37 -24.95 -12.66
CA GLU A 377 -11.13 -26.31 -12.14
C GLU A 377 -11.11 -27.40 -13.24
N LYS A 378 -11.92 -27.24 -14.31
CA LYS A 378 -11.93 -28.19 -15.44
C LYS A 378 -10.65 -28.14 -16.27
N GLU A 379 -10.06 -26.96 -16.46
CA GLU A 379 -8.79 -26.84 -17.19
C GLU A 379 -7.63 -27.47 -16.42
N SER A 380 -7.64 -27.40 -15.08
CA SER A 380 -6.61 -28.00 -14.22
C SER A 380 -6.59 -29.53 -14.22
N THR A 381 -7.71 -30.18 -14.55
CA THR A 381 -7.82 -31.65 -14.61
C THR A 381 -7.55 -32.22 -16.01
N SER A 382 -7.42 -31.35 -17.01
CA SER A 382 -7.15 -31.72 -18.41
C SER A 382 -5.71 -31.52 -18.87
N ALA A 383 -4.85 -30.96 -18.01
CA ALA A 383 -3.40 -30.80 -18.21
C ALA A 383 -2.65 -31.77 -17.29
#